data_AF-B1PKW3-F1
#
_entry.id   AF-B1PKW3-F1
#
_cell.length_a   1.000
_cell.length_b   1.000
_cell.length_c   1.000
_cell.angle_alpha   90.00
_cell.angle_beta   90.00
_cell.angle_gamma   90.00
#
_symmetry.space_group_name_H-M   'P 1'
#
loop_
_entity.id
_entity.type
_entity.pdbx_description
1 polymer ?
#
loop_
_entity_poly.entity_id
_entity_poly.type
_entity_poly.pdbx_seq_one_letter_code
_entity_poly.pdbx_strand_id
1 'polypeptide(L)'
;AEGRSGHRHLDGDRAFRRNSLDVFQIATPHSLGSVRKIRVWHDNKGLSPAWFLQHIIVRDLQTACSTFFLVNDWLSVETEANGGLVEKEVLAASDAAVRRFRRLLVAELQRGFFDKHLWLSLWDRPPRSRFTRVQRATCCVLLVCLFLGANAVWYGVVGDAAYSAGPVSGLIPLSADTVAVGLVSS
;
A
#
# COMPACT_ATOMS: atom_id res chain seq x y z
N ALA A 1 -9.06 -21.43 -32.05
CA ALA A 1 -8.23 -20.27 -31.69
C ALA A 1 -7.36 -20.67 -30.51
N GLU A 2 -6.04 -20.70 -30.69
CA GLU A 2 -5.12 -21.05 -29.60
C GLU A 2 -5.26 -20.00 -28.49
N GLY A 3 -5.77 -20.37 -27.32
CA GLY A 3 -6.07 -19.47 -26.19
C GLY A 3 -4.81 -18.88 -25.52
N ARG A 4 -3.88 -18.36 -26.30
CA ARG A 4 -2.60 -17.78 -25.89
C ARG A 4 -2.59 -16.29 -26.24
N SER A 5 -2.09 -15.46 -25.32
CA SER A 5 -1.91 -14.03 -25.56
C SER A 5 -0.75 -13.71 -26.51
N GLY A 6 0.23 -14.61 -26.62
CA GLY A 6 1.54 -14.33 -27.22
C GLY A 6 2.44 -13.52 -26.29
N HIS A 7 3.62 -13.15 -26.77
CA HIS A 7 4.60 -12.38 -26.01
C HIS A 7 4.20 -10.91 -25.90
N ARG A 8 4.48 -10.31 -24.74
CA ARG A 8 4.26 -8.88 -24.49
C ARG A 8 5.49 -8.34 -23.79
N HIS A 9 6.08 -7.30 -24.38
CA HIS A 9 7.18 -6.60 -23.76
C HIS A 9 6.60 -5.61 -22.74
N LEU A 10 7.04 -5.72 -21.49
CA LEU A 10 6.64 -4.83 -20.41
C LEU A 10 7.81 -3.88 -20.16
N ASP A 11 7.59 -2.60 -20.42
CA ASP A 11 8.56 -1.55 -20.20
C ASP A 11 7.90 -0.37 -19.49
N GLY A 12 8.68 0.37 -18.72
CA GLY A 12 8.22 1.53 -17.98
C GLY A 12 9.36 2.23 -17.26
N ASP A 13 9.28 3.55 -17.14
CA ASP A 13 10.27 4.31 -16.39
C ASP A 13 10.33 3.78 -14.95
N ARG A 14 11.52 3.33 -14.52
CA ARG A 14 11.76 2.79 -13.18
C ARG A 14 10.98 1.50 -12.84
N ALA A 15 10.57 0.74 -13.84
CA ALA A 15 9.91 -0.56 -13.67
C ALA A 15 10.88 -1.64 -13.11
N PHE A 16 10.31 -2.68 -12.52
CA PHE A 16 10.99 -3.89 -12.04
C PHE A 16 12.12 -3.62 -11.04
N ARG A 17 11.95 -2.60 -10.20
CA ARG A 17 12.90 -2.31 -9.12
C ARG A 17 12.74 -3.29 -7.97
N ARG A 18 13.78 -3.40 -7.15
CA ARG A 18 13.71 -4.15 -5.90
C ARG A 18 12.61 -3.57 -5.02
N ASN A 19 11.78 -4.44 -4.45
CA ASN A 19 10.66 -4.07 -3.59
C ASN A 19 9.67 -3.08 -4.25
N SER A 20 9.47 -3.19 -5.57
CA SER A 20 8.42 -2.48 -6.29
C SER A 20 7.24 -3.38 -6.65
N LEU A 21 6.08 -2.72 -6.75
CA LEU A 21 4.91 -3.22 -7.45
C LEU A 21 4.74 -2.33 -8.67
N ASP A 22 4.69 -2.94 -9.85
CA ASP A 22 4.52 -2.24 -11.11
C ASP A 22 3.28 -2.81 -11.83
N VAL A 23 2.47 -1.93 -12.42
CA VAL A 23 1.18 -2.27 -13.03
C VAL A 23 1.22 -1.90 -14.50
N PHE A 24 0.86 -2.86 -15.35
CA PHE A 24 0.85 -2.69 -16.80
C PHE A 24 -0.55 -2.99 -17.34
N GLN A 25 -0.94 -2.25 -18.38
CA GLN A 25 -2.15 -2.53 -19.15
C GLN A 25 -1.76 -3.22 -20.45
N ILE A 26 -2.38 -4.36 -20.74
CA ILE A 26 -2.07 -5.17 -21.90
C ILE A 26 -3.34 -5.37 -22.71
N ALA A 27 -3.30 -5.03 -23.98
CA ALA A 27 -4.35 -5.36 -24.93
C ALA A 27 -4.09 -6.73 -25.57
N THR A 28 -5.15 -7.54 -25.68
CA THR A 28 -5.16 -8.80 -26.41
C THR A 28 -6.14 -8.73 -27.57
N PRO A 29 -5.80 -9.31 -28.74
CA PRO A 29 -6.66 -9.23 -29.92
C PRO A 29 -7.99 -9.99 -29.74
N HIS A 30 -8.02 -10.97 -28.85
CA HIS A 30 -9.20 -11.76 -28.50
C HIS A 30 -9.28 -11.90 -26.98
N SER A 31 -10.48 -12.20 -26.47
CA SER A 31 -10.65 -12.55 -25.06
C SER A 31 -9.97 -13.89 -24.76
N LEU A 32 -9.14 -13.91 -23.71
CA LEU A 32 -8.46 -15.13 -23.25
C LEU A 32 -9.36 -16.00 -22.36
N GLY A 33 -10.53 -15.49 -21.96
CA GLY A 33 -11.38 -16.13 -20.95
C GLY A 33 -10.66 -16.28 -19.62
N SER A 34 -10.91 -17.40 -18.93
CA SER A 34 -10.27 -17.70 -17.64
C SER A 34 -8.80 -18.08 -17.85
N VAL A 35 -7.89 -17.19 -17.47
CA VAL A 35 -6.44 -17.39 -17.61
C VAL A 35 -5.98 -18.46 -16.61
N ARG A 36 -5.52 -19.61 -17.09
CA ARG A 36 -5.09 -20.73 -16.24
C ARG A 36 -3.60 -20.78 -15.96
N LYS A 37 -2.81 -20.09 -16.79
CA LYS A 37 -1.36 -20.21 -16.81
C LYS A 37 -0.72 -18.93 -17.30
N ILE A 38 0.37 -18.55 -16.68
CA ILE A 38 1.23 -17.45 -17.11
C ILE A 38 2.66 -17.94 -17.25
N ARG A 39 3.38 -17.32 -18.17
CA ARG A 39 4.80 -17.56 -18.42
C ARG A 39 5.49 -16.21 -18.45
N VAL A 40 6.50 -16.06 -17.62
CA VAL A 40 7.26 -14.82 -17.46
C VAL A 40 8.73 -15.13 -17.56
N TRP A 41 9.47 -14.28 -18.27
CA TRP A 41 10.90 -14.41 -18.45
C TRP A 41 11.54 -13.03 -18.62
N HIS A 42 12.86 -12.97 -18.43
CA HIS A 42 13.65 -11.77 -18.68
C HIS A 42 14.91 -12.09 -19.51
N ASP A 43 15.50 -11.08 -20.13
CA ASP A 43 16.65 -11.22 -21.04
C ASP A 43 18.01 -11.23 -20.34
N ASN A 44 18.02 -11.29 -19.01
CA ASN A 44 19.21 -11.29 -18.15
C ASN A 44 20.18 -10.11 -18.36
N LYS A 45 19.71 -8.96 -18.88
CA LYS A 45 20.57 -7.79 -19.10
C LYS A 45 20.77 -6.93 -17.84
N GLY A 46 21.87 -6.19 -17.80
CA GLY A 46 22.21 -5.25 -16.74
C GLY A 46 23.18 -5.81 -15.70
N LEU A 47 23.49 -5.00 -14.67
CA LEU A 47 24.49 -5.33 -13.65
C LEU A 47 24.00 -6.35 -12.61
N SER A 48 22.71 -6.35 -12.30
CA SER A 48 22.10 -7.28 -11.34
C SER A 48 20.77 -7.79 -11.90
N PRO A 49 20.81 -8.73 -12.85
CA PRO A 49 19.62 -9.19 -13.55
C PRO A 49 18.75 -10.14 -12.73
N ALA A 50 19.27 -10.67 -11.61
CA ALA A 50 18.52 -11.53 -10.71
C ALA A 50 17.25 -10.84 -10.19
N TRP A 51 16.11 -11.44 -10.49
CA TRP A 51 14.80 -10.87 -10.17
C TRP A 51 13.97 -11.84 -9.32
N PHE A 52 13.65 -11.42 -8.10
CA PHE A 52 12.72 -12.16 -7.25
C PHE A 52 11.29 -11.78 -7.60
N LEU A 53 10.55 -12.74 -8.13
CA LEU A 53 9.15 -12.58 -8.46
C LEU A 53 8.30 -13.20 -7.34
N GLN A 54 7.58 -12.35 -6.61
CA GLN A 54 6.73 -12.80 -5.52
C GLN A 54 5.39 -13.33 -6.05
N HIS A 55 4.66 -12.52 -6.83
CA HIS A 55 3.35 -12.85 -7.33
C HIS A 55 2.98 -11.99 -8.56
N ILE A 56 2.01 -12.46 -9.34
CA ILE A 56 1.41 -11.73 -10.46
C ILE A 56 -0.11 -11.77 -10.30
N ILE A 57 -0.76 -10.65 -10.58
CA ILE A 57 -2.22 -10.53 -10.59
C ILE A 57 -2.64 -10.13 -12.00
N VAL A 58 -3.44 -10.99 -12.63
CA VAL A 58 -4.05 -10.69 -13.93
C VAL A 58 -5.50 -10.35 -13.67
N ARG A 59 -5.89 -9.12 -14.01
CA ARG A 59 -7.27 -8.66 -13.91
C ARG A 59 -7.83 -8.42 -15.31
N ASP A 60 -8.91 -9.12 -15.62
CA ASP A 60 -9.70 -8.82 -16.80
C ASP A 60 -10.59 -7.60 -16.49
N LEU A 61 -10.44 -6.55 -17.29
CA LEU A 61 -11.19 -5.30 -17.13
C LEU A 61 -12.64 -5.41 -17.62
N GLN A 62 -12.94 -6.36 -18.52
CA GLN A 62 -14.29 -6.55 -19.06
C GLN A 62 -15.17 -7.35 -18.10
N THR A 63 -14.63 -8.45 -17.57
CA THR A 63 -15.37 -9.34 -16.65
C THR A 63 -15.17 -8.99 -15.17
N ALA A 64 -14.25 -8.07 -14.86
CA ALA A 64 -13.78 -7.74 -13.51
C ALA A 64 -13.17 -8.94 -12.73
N CYS A 65 -12.97 -10.09 -13.37
CA CYS A 65 -12.36 -11.27 -12.78
C CYS A 65 -10.86 -11.06 -12.58
N SER A 66 -10.36 -11.46 -11.41
CA SER A 66 -8.93 -11.42 -11.09
C SER A 66 -8.40 -12.81 -10.83
N THR A 67 -7.30 -13.16 -11.51
CA THR A 67 -6.57 -14.42 -11.32
C THR A 67 -5.21 -14.13 -10.72
N PHE A 68 -4.86 -14.92 -9.71
CA PHE A 68 -3.61 -14.77 -8.96
C PHE A 68 -2.64 -15.87 -9.35
N PHE A 69 -1.37 -15.52 -9.52
CA PHE A 69 -0.27 -16.44 -9.78
C PHE A 69 0.77 -16.22 -8.69
N LEU A 70 0.97 -17.24 -7.86
CA LEU A 70 1.92 -17.20 -6.75
C LEU A 70 3.23 -17.84 -7.20
N VAL A 71 4.33 -17.08 -7.15
CA VAL A 71 5.62 -17.51 -7.67
C VAL A 71 6.61 -17.73 -6.52
N ASN A 72 6.85 -16.69 -5.72
CA ASN A 72 7.78 -16.66 -4.58
C ASN A 72 9.15 -17.27 -4.90
N ASP A 73 9.74 -16.86 -6.02
CA ASP A 73 10.95 -17.51 -6.53
C ASP A 73 11.86 -16.56 -7.32
N TRP A 74 13.13 -16.92 -7.43
CA TRP A 74 14.15 -16.16 -8.17
C TRP A 74 14.21 -16.60 -9.63
N LEU A 75 14.06 -15.63 -10.53
CA LEU A 75 14.43 -15.75 -11.95
C LEU A 75 15.87 -15.25 -12.07
N SER A 76 16.81 -16.18 -12.11
CA SER A 76 18.25 -15.88 -12.18
C SER A 76 18.99 -17.08 -12.75
N VAL A 77 19.99 -16.80 -13.58
CA VAL A 77 20.91 -17.83 -14.11
C VAL A 77 21.78 -18.43 -13.00
N GLU A 78 22.09 -17.65 -11.97
CA GLU A 78 22.98 -18.06 -10.88
C GLU A 78 22.30 -19.01 -9.88
N THR A 79 20.97 -19.08 -9.90
CA THR A 79 20.22 -19.90 -8.94
C THR A 79 20.08 -21.33 -9.44
N GLU A 80 20.97 -22.22 -8.96
CA GLU A 80 20.94 -23.64 -9.28
C GLU A 80 19.64 -24.34 -8.85
N ALA A 81 18.97 -23.84 -7.80
CA ALA A 81 17.70 -24.38 -7.32
C ALA A 81 16.58 -24.35 -8.36
N ASN A 82 16.66 -23.43 -9.35
CA ASN A 82 15.74 -23.34 -10.49
C ASN A 82 16.35 -23.81 -11.80
N GLY A 83 17.49 -24.50 -11.76
CA GLY A 83 18.22 -24.93 -12.95
C GLY A 83 18.81 -23.79 -13.77
N GLY A 84 19.02 -22.61 -13.16
CA GLY A 84 19.56 -21.42 -13.84
C GLY A 84 18.62 -20.83 -14.89
N LEU A 85 17.30 -21.06 -14.76
CA LEU A 85 16.31 -20.57 -15.70
C LEU A 85 15.88 -19.14 -15.37
N VAL A 86 15.91 -18.28 -16.39
CA VAL A 86 15.36 -16.90 -16.36
C VAL A 86 13.89 -16.86 -16.78
N GLU A 87 13.24 -18.02 -16.84
CA GLU A 87 11.85 -18.22 -17.22
C GLU A 87 11.12 -19.01 -16.14
N LYS A 88 9.90 -18.59 -15.83
CA LYS A 88 8.99 -19.33 -14.93
C LYS A 88 7.61 -19.45 -15.55
N GLU A 89 7.10 -20.67 -15.53
CA GLU A 89 5.73 -20.99 -15.88
C GLU A 89 4.93 -21.30 -14.62
N VAL A 90 3.81 -20.61 -14.43
CA VAL A 90 3.04 -20.66 -13.18
C VAL A 90 1.56 -20.83 -13.49
N LEU A 91 0.94 -21.78 -12.79
CA LEU A 91 -0.50 -22.03 -12.89
C LEU A 91 -1.28 -21.06 -12.00
N ALA A 92 -2.53 -20.81 -12.38
CA ALA A 92 -3.45 -20.03 -11.57
C ALA A 92 -3.57 -20.65 -10.17
N ALA A 93 -3.42 -19.82 -9.15
CA ALA A 93 -3.52 -20.24 -7.76
C ALA A 93 -4.95 -20.65 -7.43
N SER A 94 -5.10 -21.74 -6.67
CA SER A 94 -6.39 -22.16 -6.13
C SER A 94 -6.91 -21.17 -5.09
N ASP A 95 -8.23 -21.10 -4.89
CA ASP A 95 -8.84 -20.20 -3.90
C ASP A 95 -8.27 -20.36 -2.48
N ALA A 96 -7.86 -21.58 -2.11
CA ALA A 96 -7.20 -21.82 -0.84
C ALA A 96 -5.81 -21.16 -0.77
N ALA A 97 -5.01 -21.29 -1.83
CA ALA A 97 -3.70 -20.66 -1.95
C ALA A 97 -3.82 -19.13 -1.99
N VAL A 98 -4.79 -18.59 -2.73
CA VAL A 98 -5.08 -17.15 -2.79
C VAL A 98 -5.53 -16.62 -1.43
N ARG A 99 -6.39 -17.32 -0.70
CA ARG A 99 -6.79 -16.91 0.66
C ARG A 99 -5.60 -16.90 1.62
N ARG A 100 -4.72 -17.91 1.56
CA ARG A 100 -3.48 -17.93 2.34
C ARG A 100 -2.58 -16.76 1.97
N PHE A 101 -2.40 -16.52 0.67
CA PHE A 101 -1.61 -15.39 0.18
C PHE A 101 -2.21 -14.05 0.61
N ARG A 102 -3.52 -13.83 0.47
CA ARG A 102 -4.19 -12.61 0.94
C ARG A 102 -3.96 -12.39 2.44
N ARG A 103 -3.98 -13.45 3.25
CA ARG A 103 -3.64 -13.32 4.68
C ARG A 103 -2.18 -12.90 4.90
N LEU A 104 -1.24 -13.51 4.18
CA LEU A 104 0.18 -13.14 4.25
C LEU A 104 0.41 -11.72 3.71
N LEU A 105 -0.12 -11.39 2.54
CA LEU A 105 -0.07 -10.07 1.95
C LEU A 105 -0.72 -9.02 2.84
N VAL A 106 -1.88 -9.28 3.43
CA VAL A 106 -2.50 -8.36 4.39
C VAL A 106 -1.65 -8.24 5.64
N ALA A 107 -1.04 -9.32 6.14
CA ALA A 107 -0.14 -9.25 7.29
C ALA A 107 1.15 -8.45 6.97
N GLU A 108 1.76 -8.68 5.81
CA GLU A 108 2.95 -7.97 5.33
C GLU A 108 2.64 -6.53 4.91
N LEU A 109 1.48 -6.28 4.31
CA LEU A 109 0.99 -4.94 4.00
C LEU A 109 0.63 -4.22 5.29
N GLN A 110 -0.04 -4.85 6.26
CA GLN A 110 -0.28 -4.26 7.57
C GLN A 110 1.05 -3.89 8.20
N ARG A 111 2.03 -4.82 8.24
CA ARG A 111 3.39 -4.57 8.71
C ARG A 111 4.04 -3.37 8.00
N GLY A 112 3.95 -3.29 6.66
CA GLY A 112 4.47 -2.18 5.85
C GLY A 112 3.57 -0.94 5.72
N PHE A 113 2.37 -0.95 6.30
CA PHE A 113 1.38 0.15 6.31
C PHE A 113 1.33 0.82 7.68
N PHE A 114 1.62 0.08 8.75
CA PHE A 114 2.15 0.67 9.98
C PHE A 114 3.36 1.56 9.64
N ASP A 115 4.17 1.23 8.64
CA ASP A 115 5.26 2.11 8.19
C ASP A 115 4.83 3.39 7.43
N LYS A 116 3.53 3.65 7.16
CA LYS A 116 3.10 4.70 6.21
C LYS A 116 1.92 5.59 6.63
N HIS A 117 1.22 5.32 7.72
CA HIS A 117 0.27 6.28 8.30
C HIS A 117 1.01 7.42 9.00
N LEU A 118 0.54 8.66 8.93
CA LEU A 118 1.27 9.86 9.41
C LEU A 118 1.80 9.74 10.86
N TRP A 119 1.09 9.03 11.73
CA TRP A 119 1.46 8.74 13.13
C TRP A 119 2.27 7.45 13.33
N LEU A 120 2.16 6.46 12.44
CA LEU A 120 2.90 5.18 12.52
C LEU A 120 4.18 5.21 11.62
N SER A 121 4.25 6.14 10.66
CA SER A 121 5.35 6.45 9.73
C SER A 121 6.55 7.11 10.41
N LEU A 122 6.50 7.35 11.72
CA LEU A 122 7.67 7.77 12.49
C LEU A 122 8.71 6.65 12.57
N TRP A 123 8.28 5.38 12.49
CA TRP A 123 9.15 4.25 12.81
C TRP A 123 9.83 3.61 11.59
N ASP A 124 9.14 3.35 10.48
CA ASP A 124 9.80 2.70 9.32
C ASP A 124 9.37 3.28 7.97
N ARG A 125 10.25 3.24 6.96
CA ARG A 125 10.14 4.05 5.72
C ARG A 125 10.16 3.18 4.46
N PRO A 126 9.14 3.22 3.58
CA PRO A 126 9.22 2.48 2.32
C PRO A 126 9.86 3.29 1.16
N PRO A 127 10.53 2.61 0.21
CA PRO A 127 11.53 3.17 -0.69
C PRO A 127 11.02 4.05 -1.86
N ARG A 128 9.76 4.53 -1.85
CA ARG A 128 9.19 5.36 -2.94
C ARG A 128 8.54 6.68 -2.47
N SER A 129 8.69 7.12 -1.21
CA SER A 129 8.11 8.40 -0.75
C SER A 129 9.06 9.60 -0.93
N ARG A 130 8.56 10.70 -1.54
CA ARG A 130 9.31 11.96 -1.77
C ARG A 130 9.41 12.89 -0.53
N PHE A 131 8.76 12.55 0.59
CA PHE A 131 8.71 13.40 1.79
C PHE A 131 9.85 13.04 2.77
N THR A 132 10.54 14.04 3.33
CA THR A 132 11.63 13.81 4.32
C THR A 132 11.05 13.57 5.72
N ARG A 133 11.77 12.81 6.55
CA ARG A 133 11.32 12.47 7.92
C ARG A 133 11.04 13.72 8.77
N VAL A 134 11.82 14.79 8.54
CA VAL A 134 11.72 16.09 9.23
C VAL A 134 10.43 16.83 8.85
N GLN A 135 10.05 16.85 7.56
CA GLN A 135 8.83 17.51 7.09
C GLN A 135 7.55 16.85 7.65
N ARG A 136 7.60 15.55 7.96
CA ARG A 136 6.48 14.82 8.59
C ARG A 136 6.37 15.13 10.08
N ALA A 137 7.50 15.16 10.78
CA ALA A 137 7.53 15.55 12.20
C ALA A 137 7.03 16.98 12.42
N THR A 138 7.42 17.93 11.56
CA THR A 138 6.94 19.32 11.64
C THR A 138 5.44 19.43 11.43
N CYS A 139 4.86 18.64 10.51
CA CYS A 139 3.42 18.61 10.28
C CYS A 139 2.66 18.05 11.49
N CYS A 140 3.15 16.96 12.10
CA CYS A 140 2.52 16.37 13.29
C CYS A 140 2.58 17.29 14.51
N VAL A 141 3.73 17.95 14.76
CA VAL A 141 3.86 18.94 15.84
C VAL A 141 2.89 20.11 15.61
N LEU A 142 2.79 20.60 14.38
CA LEU A 142 1.83 21.64 14.01
C LEU A 142 0.38 21.22 14.29
N LEU A 143 -0.03 20.02 13.91
CA LEU A 143 -1.38 19.52 14.16
C LEU A 143 -1.70 19.41 15.66
N VAL A 144 -0.75 18.94 16.48
CA VAL A 144 -0.91 18.87 17.94
C VAL A 144 -0.99 20.28 18.54
N CYS A 145 -0.11 21.20 18.13
CA CYS A 145 -0.15 22.58 18.60
C CYS A 145 -1.44 23.30 18.20
N LEU A 146 -1.95 23.08 16.99
CA LEU A 146 -3.21 23.65 16.52
C LEU A 146 -4.41 23.09 17.30
N PHE A 147 -4.42 21.78 17.57
CA PHE A 147 -5.47 21.15 18.36
C PHE A 147 -5.47 21.68 19.81
N LEU A 148 -4.29 21.74 20.45
CA LEU A 148 -4.15 22.28 21.80
C LEU A 148 -4.51 23.78 21.84
N GLY A 149 -4.11 24.55 20.85
CA GLY A 149 -4.45 25.97 20.73
C GLY A 149 -5.94 26.21 20.52
N ALA A 150 -6.60 25.44 19.65
CA ALA A 150 -8.04 25.51 19.45
C ALA A 150 -8.82 25.17 20.73
N ASN A 151 -8.40 24.12 21.45
CA ASN A 151 -8.97 23.77 22.75
C ASN A 151 -8.71 24.87 23.79
N ALA A 152 -7.51 25.43 23.86
CA ALA A 152 -7.18 26.51 24.79
C ALA A 152 -7.95 27.81 24.48
N VAL A 153 -8.23 28.12 23.21
CA VAL A 153 -9.06 29.27 22.83
C VAL A 153 -10.52 29.04 23.22
N TRP A 154 -11.05 27.85 22.94
CA TRP A 154 -12.42 27.46 23.26
C TRP A 154 -12.69 27.45 24.77
N TYR A 155 -11.75 26.91 25.56
CA TYR A 155 -11.91 26.76 27.01
C TYR A 155 -11.30 27.89 27.85
N GLY A 156 -10.32 28.63 27.31
CA GLY A 156 -9.49 29.56 28.07
C GLY A 156 -9.44 31.01 27.58
N VAL A 157 -9.77 31.30 26.31
CA VAL A 157 -9.66 32.68 25.75
C VAL A 157 -11.02 33.34 25.49
N VAL A 158 -12.14 32.61 25.57
CA VAL A 158 -13.49 33.24 25.67
C VAL A 158 -13.78 33.68 27.12
N GLY A 159 -12.73 34.10 27.83
CA GLY A 159 -12.81 34.87 29.07
C GLY A 159 -12.05 36.18 28.86
N ASP A 160 -12.82 37.27 28.74
CA ASP A 160 -12.45 38.70 28.62
C ASP A 160 -12.44 39.26 27.18
N ALA A 161 -13.24 40.27 26.80
CA ALA A 161 -13.63 41.45 27.58
C ALA A 161 -14.96 42.14 27.13
N ALA A 162 -15.97 41.40 26.63
CA ALA A 162 -17.22 42.04 26.19
C ALA A 162 -18.49 41.65 26.98
N TYR A 163 -18.59 40.47 27.62
CA TYR A 163 -19.90 40.03 28.16
C TYR A 163 -19.98 39.19 29.46
N SER A 164 -18.90 38.83 30.18
CA SER A 164 -19.04 38.27 31.56
C SER A 164 -17.72 38.14 32.32
N ALA A 165 -17.75 38.51 33.61
CA ALA A 165 -16.61 38.51 34.54
C ALA A 165 -16.44 37.15 35.26
N GLY A 166 -16.27 36.06 34.51
CA GLY A 166 -15.97 34.76 35.12
C GLY A 166 -15.51 33.71 34.10
N PRO A 167 -14.52 32.84 34.43
CA PRO A 167 -14.07 31.77 33.55
C PRO A 167 -15.20 30.76 33.30
N VAL A 168 -15.44 30.41 32.03
CA VAL A 168 -16.46 29.43 31.60
C VAL A 168 -16.20 28.03 32.16
N SER A 169 -14.99 27.75 32.66
CA SER A 169 -14.68 26.52 33.40
C SER A 169 -15.52 26.33 34.67
N GLY A 170 -16.16 27.40 35.17
CA GLY A 170 -17.09 27.35 36.31
C GLY A 170 -18.57 27.23 35.93
N LEU A 171 -18.94 27.35 34.65
CA LEU A 171 -20.34 27.40 34.21
C LEU A 171 -20.86 26.10 33.61
N ILE A 172 -19.99 25.14 33.29
CA ILE A 172 -20.37 23.82 32.76
C ILE A 172 -19.66 22.75 33.60
N PRO A 173 -20.37 22.01 34.47
CA PRO A 173 -19.78 20.85 35.11
C PRO A 173 -19.41 19.86 34.01
N LEU A 174 -18.14 19.44 33.98
CA LEU A 174 -17.65 18.39 33.08
C LEU A 174 -18.39 17.08 33.39
N SER A 175 -19.54 16.89 32.75
CA SER A 175 -20.29 15.63 32.74
C SER A 175 -19.71 14.72 31.65
N ALA A 176 -19.65 13.42 31.94
CA ALA A 176 -19.23 12.41 30.98
C ALA A 176 -20.06 12.47 29.67
N ASP A 177 -21.32 12.89 29.77
CA ASP A 177 -22.22 13.03 28.63
C ASP A 177 -21.82 14.21 27.73
N THR A 178 -21.35 15.32 28.30
CA THR A 178 -20.89 16.49 27.53
C THR A 178 -19.58 16.19 26.81
N VAL A 179 -18.70 15.40 27.43
CA VAL A 179 -17.47 14.90 26.81
C VAL A 179 -17.79 13.93 25.66
N ALA A 180 -18.74 13.02 25.86
CA ALA A 180 -19.17 12.08 24.82
C ALA A 180 -19.80 12.78 23.61
N VAL A 181 -20.63 13.80 23.83
CA VAL A 181 -21.25 14.58 22.74
C VAL A 181 -20.21 15.38 21.95
N GLY A 182 -19.20 15.96 22.62
CA GLY A 182 -18.09 16.65 21.95
C GLY A 182 -17.20 15.72 21.12
N LEU A 183 -17.00 14.49 21.60
CA LEU A 183 -16.18 13.47 20.91
C LEU A 183 -16.90 12.84 19.70
N VAL A 184 -18.24 12.78 19.72
CA VAL A 184 -19.07 12.25 18.62
C VAL A 184 -19.32 13.30 17.53
N SER A 185 -19.24 14.59 17.86
CA SER A 185 -19.43 15.69 16.91
C SER A 185 -18.16 16.14 16.17
N SER A 186 -16.99 15.61 16.52
CA SER A 186 -15.68 16.00 15.95
C SER A 186 -15.10 14.97 14.98
#